data_AF-A0A656GKJ7-F1
#
_entry.id   AF-A0A656GKJ7-F1
#
_cell.length_a   1.000
_cell.length_b   1.000
_cell.length_c   1.000
_cell.angle_alpha   90.00
_cell.angle_beta   90.00
_cell.angle_gamma   90.00
#
_symmetry.space_group_name_H-M   'P 1'
#
loop_
_entity.id
_entity.type
_entity.pdbx_description
1 polymer ?
#
loop_
_entity_poly.entity_id
_entity_poly.type
_entity_poly.pdbx_seq_one_letter_code
_entity_poly.pdbx_strand_id
1 'polypeptide(L)' 'LDKRALPKPGVVKQRYTAPVGEIEEKLAAVWADVLKLEQVGSTDNFFEL' A
#
# COMPACT_ATOMS: atom_id res chain seq x y z
N LEU A 1 -19.70 -9.24 22.53
CA LEU A 1 -18.46 -8.55 22.12
C LEU A 1 -18.83 -7.14 21.64
N ASP A 2 -18.58 -6.14 22.48
CA ASP A 2 -18.96 -4.73 22.24
C ASP A 2 -18.05 -4.06 21.22
N LYS A 3 -18.46 -4.03 19.95
CA LYS A 3 -17.74 -3.37 18.85
C LYS A 3 -17.60 -1.84 19.03
N ARG A 4 -18.31 -1.24 20.01
CA ARG A 4 -18.31 0.20 20.30
C ARG A 4 -17.16 0.65 21.20
N ALA A 5 -16.50 -0.28 21.89
CA ALA A 5 -15.35 0.00 22.75
C ALA A 5 -14.00 -0.09 22.02
N LEU A 6 -14.01 -0.41 20.71
CA LEU A 6 -12.78 -0.47 19.93
C LEU A 6 -12.27 0.95 19.67
N PRO A 7 -11.04 1.30 20.11
CA PRO A 7 -10.42 2.55 19.71
C PRO A 7 -10.29 2.56 18.18
N LYS A 8 -10.58 3.71 17.56
CA LYS A 8 -10.48 3.85 16.11
C LYS A 8 -9.06 3.46 15.69
N PRO A 9 -8.87 2.49 14.77
CA PRO A 9 -7.55 2.18 14.26
C PRO A 9 -6.95 3.47 13.71
N GLY A 10 -5.79 3.86 14.25
CA GLY A 10 -5.05 5.00 13.74
C GLY A 10 -4.69 4.71 12.29
N VAL A 11 -4.91 5.66 11.40
CA VAL A 11 -4.46 5.56 10.01
C VAL A 11 -2.94 5.54 10.06
N VAL A 12 -2.34 4.35 10.01
CA VAL A 12 -0.90 4.20 9.84
C VAL A 12 -0.63 4.62 8.41
N LYS A 13 -0.12 5.85 8.21
CA LYS A 13 0.44 6.23 6.92
C LYS A 13 1.58 5.26 6.63
N GLN A 14 1.34 4.29 5.75
CA GLN A 14 2.38 3.46 5.17
C GLN A 14 3.43 4.42 4.59
N ARG A 15 4.69 4.25 5.02
CA ARG A 15 5.77 5.02 4.43
C ARG A 15 6.02 4.44 3.05
N TYR A 16 5.96 5.30 2.04
CA TYR A 16 6.39 4.94 0.71
C TYR A 16 7.83 4.40 0.77
N THR A 17 7.99 3.16 0.35
CA THR A 17 9.28 2.50 0.20
C THR A 17 9.45 2.21 -1.28
N ALA A 18 10.49 2.77 -1.89
CA ALA A 18 10.73 2.51 -3.31
C ALA A 18 10.99 1.01 -3.53
N PRO A 19 10.39 0.41 -4.57
CA PRO A 19 10.72 -0.96 -4.95
C PRO A 19 12.21 -1.07 -5.28
N VAL A 20 12.84 -2.14 -4.82
CA VAL A 20 14.27 -2.38 -5.01
C VAL A 20 14.47 -3.68 -5.78
N GLY A 21 15.03 -3.54 -6.97
CA GLY A 21 15.37 -4.66 -7.83
C GLY A 21 14.27 -4.98 -8.84
N GLU A 22 14.67 -5.79 -9.83
CA GLU A 22 13.92 -5.93 -11.08
C GLU A 22 12.48 -6.45 -10.89
N ILE A 23 12.28 -7.36 -9.94
CA ILE A 23 10.96 -7.98 -9.69
C ILE A 23 10.01 -6.96 -9.04
N GLU A 24 10.47 -6.28 -7.98
CA GLU A 24 9.63 -5.32 -7.26
C GLU A 24 9.28 -4.11 -8.14
N GLU A 25 10.24 -3.63 -8.94
CA GLU A 25 10.01 -2.51 -9.87
C GLU A 25 8.97 -2.86 -10.93
N LYS A 26 9.06 -4.06 -11.52
CA LYS A 26 8.06 -4.56 -12.48
C LYS A 26 6.68 -4.70 -11.84
N LEU A 27 6.62 -5.25 -10.63
CA LEU A 27 5.36 -5.43 -9.92
C LEU A 27 4.71 -4.07 -9.58
N ALA A 28 5.49 -3.14 -9.04
CA ALA A 28 5.04 -1.78 -8.72
C ALA A 28 4.55 -1.04 -9.97
N ALA A 29 5.22 -1.19 -11.11
CA ALA A 29 4.78 -0.60 -12.37
C ALA A 29 3.44 -1.17 -12.85
N VAL A 30 3.24 -2.50 -12.76
CA VAL A 30 1.96 -3.13 -13.09
C VAL A 30 0.86 -2.64 -12.15
N TRP A 31 1.15 -2.53 -10.84
CA TRP A 31 0.17 -2.06 -9.87
C TRP A 31 -0.19 -0.59 -10.10
N ALA A 32 0.80 0.26 -10.40
CA ALA A 32 0.58 1.67 -10.72
C ALA A 32 -0.35 1.85 -11.94
N ASP A 33 -0.20 1.02 -12.98
CA ASP A 33 -1.07 1.02 -14.16
C ASP A 33 -2.51 0.58 -13.81
N VAL A 34 -2.64 -0.55 -13.09
CA VAL A 34 -3.93 -1.13 -12.71
C VAL A 34 -4.72 -0.21 -11.77
N LEU A 35 -4.05 0.36 -10.78
CA LEU A 35 -4.65 1.25 -9.77
C LEU A 35 -4.71 2.71 -10.25
N LYS A 36 -4.09 3.04 -11.39
CA LYS A 36 -3.93 4.40 -11.93
C LYS A 36 -3.30 5.38 -10.92
N LEU A 37 -2.28 4.91 -10.21
CA LEU A 37 -1.50 5.71 -9.27
C LEU A 37 -0.19 6.15 -9.92
N GLU A 38 0.35 7.31 -9.53
CA GLU A 38 1.65 7.77 -10.02
C GLU A 38 2.81 6.86 -9.59
N GLN A 39 2.69 6.27 -8.40
CA GLN A 39 3.76 5.52 -7.76
C GLN A 39 3.20 4.55 -6.72
N VAL A 40 3.73 3.33 -6.71
CA VAL A 40 3.41 2.27 -5.74
C VAL A 40 4.72 1.82 -5.10
N GLY A 41 4.76 1.79 -3.78
CA GLY A 41 5.89 1.31 -3.01
C GLY A 41 5.89 -0.21 -2.85
N SER A 42 7.06 -0.80 -2.58
CA SER A 42 7.20 -2.25 -2.37
C SER A 42 6.45 -2.76 -1.14
N THR A 43 6.23 -1.90 -0.15
CA THR A 43 5.52 -2.25 1.09
C THR A 43 4.04 -1.84 1.08
N ASP A 44 3.56 -1.25 -0.02
CA ASP A 44 2.18 -0.83 -0.10
C ASP A 44 1.23 -2.02 -0.27
N ASN A 45 0.06 -1.91 0.33
CA ASN A 45 -0.96 -2.94 0.25
C ASN A 45 -1.92 -2.63 -0.90
N PHE A 46 -1.95 -3.49 -1.92
CA PHE A 46 -2.80 -3.35 -3.10
C PHE A 46 -4.27 -3.02 -2.80
N PHE A 47 -4.84 -3.59 -1.74
CA PHE A 47 -6.27 -3.43 -1.41
C PHE A 47 -6.56 -2.21 -0.53
N GLU A 48 -5.52 -1.58 0.02
CA GLU A 48 -5.64 -0.37 0.85
C GLU A 48 -5.17 0.90 0.14
N LEU A 49 -4.66 0.76 -1.09
CA LEU A 49 -4.22 1.84 -1.97
C LEU A 49 -5.39 2.46 -2.77
#